data_AF-A0A7L3TE97-F1
#
_entry.id   AF-A0A7L3TE97-F1
#
_cell.length_a   1.000
_cell.length_b   1.000
_cell.length_c   1.000
_cell.angle_alpha   90.00
_cell.angle_beta   90.00
_cell.angle_gamma   90.00
#
_symmetry.space_group_name_H-M   'P 1'
#
loop_
_entity.id
_entity.type
_entity.pdbx_description
1 polymer ?
#
loop_
_entity_poly.entity_id
_entity_poly.type
_entity_poly.pdbx_seq_one_letter_code
_entity_poly.pdbx_strand_id
1 'polypeptide(L)'
;EANTTCLICLEPVGDKKSYGTMVCPACRHAWFHRGCIQGQALRDGIACFRCPLCRDRDAFPSEMLTMGIRIPFRLPSRDSRAEEALLAWHSRCDASGCLCPGGRQQADEEG
;
A
#
# COMPACT_ATOMS: atom_id res chain seq x y z
N GLU A 1 24.99 -5.79 5.19
CA GLU A 1 24.45 -4.45 4.91
C GLU A 1 22.94 -4.57 4.81
N ALA A 2 22.18 -3.85 5.63
CA ALA A 2 20.73 -3.82 5.48
C ALA A 2 20.41 -2.72 4.46
N ASN A 3 20.29 -3.10 3.19
CA ASN A 3 19.89 -2.19 2.13
C ASN A 3 18.40 -1.85 2.33
N THR A 4 18.11 -0.86 3.19
CA THR A 4 16.74 -0.44 3.46
C THR A 4 16.16 0.21 2.21
N THR A 5 15.05 -0.33 1.70
CA THR A 5 14.38 0.17 0.50
C THR A 5 13.12 0.94 0.88
N CYS A 6 12.78 1.95 0.07
CA CYS A 6 11.55 2.69 0.20
C CYS A 6 10.38 1.80 -0.22
N LEU A 7 9.42 1.53 0.66
CA LEU A 7 8.27 0.66 0.31
C LEU A 7 7.28 1.28 -0.70
N ILE A 8 7.52 2.53 -1.14
CA ILE A 8 6.65 3.23 -2.09
C ILE A 8 7.25 3.24 -3.50
N CYS A 9 8.53 3.58 -3.63
CA CYS A 9 9.21 3.66 -4.94
C CYS A 9 10.16 2.50 -5.19
N LEU A 10 10.36 1.61 -4.21
CA LEU A 10 11.26 0.44 -4.24
C LEU A 10 12.76 0.77 -4.40
N GLU A 11 13.12 2.04 -4.50
CA GLU A 11 14.51 2.49 -4.49
C GLU A 11 15.14 2.49 -3.09
N PRO A 12 16.47 2.33 -2.97
CA PRO A 12 17.19 2.41 -1.69
C PRO A 12 16.94 3.76 -0.99
N VAL A 13 16.80 3.73 0.33
CA VAL A 13 16.83 4.94 1.17
C VAL A 13 18.16 5.04 1.90
N GLY A 14 18.49 6.23 2.42
CA GLY A 14 19.67 6.37 3.25
C GLY A 14 19.62 5.50 4.50
N ASP A 15 20.77 4.99 4.92
CA ASP A 15 20.95 3.94 5.95
C ASP A 15 20.54 4.38 7.38
N LYS A 16 20.21 5.66 7.55
CA LYS A 16 19.83 6.25 8.83
C LYS A 16 18.62 7.16 8.69
N LYS A 17 17.85 7.26 9.77
CA LYS A 17 16.77 8.24 9.88
C LYS A 17 17.34 9.64 9.72
N SER A 18 16.71 10.43 8.87
CA SER A 18 17.11 11.80 8.57
C SER A 18 15.87 12.60 8.17
N TYR A 19 16.02 13.88 7.88
CA TYR A 19 14.92 14.63 7.28
C TYR A 19 14.43 13.99 5.97
N GLY A 20 15.34 13.41 5.17
CA GLY A 20 15.00 12.76 3.89
C GLY A 20 14.52 11.30 4.01
N THR A 21 14.90 10.61 5.09
CA THR A 21 14.61 9.19 5.31
C THR A 21 13.78 9.00 6.57
N MET A 22 12.59 8.43 6.42
CA MET A 22 11.67 8.19 7.54
C MET A 22 11.38 6.71 7.70
N VAL A 23 11.02 6.34 8.93
CA VAL A 23 10.56 5.00 9.28
C VAL A 23 9.16 5.07 9.84
N CYS A 24 8.34 4.05 9.60
CA CYS A 24 7.06 3.92 10.30
C CYS A 24 7.30 3.82 11.82
N PRO A 25 6.70 4.70 12.63
CA PRO A 25 6.88 4.69 14.08
C PRO A 25 6.18 3.50 14.75
N ALA A 26 5.07 3.02 14.16
CA ALA A 26 4.32 1.88 14.68
C ALA A 26 5.10 0.57 14.53
N CYS A 27 5.50 0.21 13.29
CA CYS A 27 6.14 -1.08 13.05
C CYS A 27 7.67 -1.04 13.03
N ARG A 28 8.30 0.14 12.86
CA ARG A 28 9.76 0.33 12.79
C ARG A 28 10.50 -0.42 11.67
N HIS A 29 9.78 -1.16 10.83
CA HIS A 29 10.33 -1.95 9.73
C HIS A 29 10.11 -1.32 8.35
N ALA A 30 9.16 -0.39 8.22
CA ALA A 30 8.85 0.25 6.95
C ALA A 30 9.62 1.55 6.77
N TRP A 31 10.43 1.64 5.72
CA TRP A 31 11.28 2.78 5.40
C TRP A 31 10.75 3.54 4.18
N PHE A 32 10.92 4.86 4.17
CA PHE A 32 10.39 5.74 3.13
C PHE A 32 11.28 6.94 2.87
N HIS A 33 11.36 7.35 1.61
CA HIS A 33 11.73 8.72 1.27
C HIS A 33 10.63 9.69 1.76
N ARG A 34 11.04 10.83 2.33
CA ARG A 34 10.10 11.89 2.74
C ARG A 34 9.18 12.32 1.61
N GLY A 35 9.73 12.52 0.41
CA GLY A 35 8.95 12.87 -0.77
C GLY A 35 7.91 11.82 -1.12
N CYS A 36 8.28 10.53 -1.04
CA CYS A 36 7.35 9.43 -1.32
C CYS A 36 6.19 9.38 -0.34
N ILE A 37 6.46 9.51 0.97
CA ILE A 37 5.36 9.53 1.95
C ILE A 37 4.46 10.76 1.73
N GLN A 38 5.05 11.91 1.42
CA GLN A 38 4.30 13.15 1.23
C GLN A 38 3.37 13.03 0.02
N GLY A 39 3.84 12.38 -1.05
CA GLY A 39 3.02 12.04 -2.21
C GLY A 39 1.89 11.07 -1.85
N GLN A 40 2.18 10.01 -1.07
CA GLN A 40 1.15 9.07 -0.61
C GLN A 40 0.08 9.77 0.23
N ALA A 41 0.49 10.59 1.20
CA ALA A 41 -0.40 11.35 2.06
C ALA A 41 -1.34 12.28 1.27
N LEU A 42 -0.80 12.98 0.26
CA LEU A 42 -1.60 13.88 -0.58
C LEU A 42 -2.63 13.14 -1.43
N ARG A 43 -2.30 11.94 -1.91
CA ARG A 43 -3.20 11.07 -2.68
C ARG A 43 -4.29 10.46 -1.80
N ASP A 44 -3.88 9.82 -0.71
CA ASP A 44 -4.79 9.04 0.13
C ASP A 44 -5.68 9.92 1.02
N GLY A 45 -5.16 11.07 1.46
CA GLY A 45 -5.79 11.87 2.51
C GLY A 45 -5.94 11.12 3.82
N ILE A 46 -6.48 11.79 4.83
CA ILE A 46 -6.53 11.24 6.21
C ILE A 46 -7.33 9.94 6.31
N ALA A 47 -8.35 9.76 5.47
CA ALA A 47 -9.20 8.58 5.52
C ALA A 47 -8.49 7.30 5.05
N CYS A 48 -7.58 7.40 4.07
CA CYS A 48 -6.93 6.23 3.50
C CYS A 48 -5.45 6.09 3.86
N PHE A 49 -4.82 7.16 4.37
CA PHE A 49 -3.39 7.18 4.65
C PHE A 49 -3.04 6.24 5.81
N ARG A 50 -2.24 5.22 5.51
CA ARG A 50 -1.82 4.17 6.45
C ARG A 50 -0.45 3.65 6.07
N CYS A 51 0.25 3.01 7.01
CA CYS A 51 1.51 2.36 6.70
C CYS A 51 1.28 1.22 5.69
N PRO A 52 1.99 1.16 4.54
CA PRO A 52 1.83 0.06 3.58
C PRO A 52 2.15 -1.32 4.16
N LEU A 53 3.02 -1.38 5.18
CA LEU A 53 3.46 -2.64 5.80
C LEU A 53 2.51 -3.10 6.91
N CYS A 54 2.35 -2.30 7.97
CA CYS A 54 1.58 -2.71 9.16
C CYS A 54 0.13 -2.24 9.16
N ARG A 55 -0.27 -1.43 8.17
CA ARG A 55 -1.64 -0.90 8.00
C ARG A 55 -2.18 -0.10 9.19
N ASP A 56 -1.32 0.35 10.10
CA ASP A 56 -1.69 1.22 11.22
C ASP A 56 -2.33 2.52 10.69
N ARG A 57 -3.49 2.88 11.27
CA ARG A 57 -4.32 4.03 10.86
C ARG A 57 -4.37 5.13 11.92
N ASP A 58 -3.76 4.92 13.08
CA ASP A 58 -3.86 5.84 14.21
C ASP A 58 -2.49 6.48 14.52
N ALA A 59 -1.53 5.66 14.97
CA ALA A 59 -0.19 6.12 15.32
C ALA A 59 0.57 6.60 14.08
N PHE A 60 0.43 5.91 12.95
CA PHE A 60 1.17 6.26 11.74
C PHE A 60 0.79 7.64 11.19
N PRO A 61 -0.49 7.98 10.89
CA PRO A 61 -0.83 9.32 10.41
C PRO A 61 -0.49 10.43 11.42
N SER A 62 -0.74 10.20 12.72
CA SER A 62 -0.48 11.17 13.78
C SER A 62 1.00 11.55 13.87
N GLU A 63 1.88 10.56 13.85
CA GLU A 63 3.32 10.78 13.88
C GLU A 63 3.83 11.39 12.57
N MET A 64 3.29 10.98 11.41
CA MET A 64 3.64 11.60 10.14
C MET A 64 3.29 13.10 10.12
N LEU A 65 2.14 13.51 10.68
CA LEU A 65 1.80 14.92 10.87
C LEU A 65 2.82 15.64 11.76
N THR A 66 3.20 15.03 12.88
CA THR A 66 4.21 15.57 13.81
C THR A 66 5.57 15.74 13.12
N MET A 67 5.93 14.83 12.22
CA MET A 67 7.13 14.92 11.38
C MET A 67 6.99 15.89 10.19
N GLY A 68 5.89 16.64 10.11
CA GLY A 68 5.65 17.68 9.10
C GLY A 68 5.17 17.17 7.75
N ILE A 69 4.60 15.96 7.68
CA ILE A 69 3.94 15.45 6.48
C ILE A 69 2.54 16.03 6.43
N ARG A 70 2.21 16.68 5.31
CA ARG A 70 0.87 17.26 5.10
C ARG A 70 -0.09 16.16 4.65
N ILE A 71 -1.18 15.99 5.40
CA ILE A 71 -2.24 15.03 5.07
C ILE A 71 -3.55 15.80 4.89
N PRO A 72 -4.08 15.93 3.67
CA PRO A 72 -5.34 16.63 3.44
C PRO A 72 -6.52 15.83 4.00
N PHE A 73 -7.55 16.53 4.46
CA PHE A 73 -8.84 15.91 4.74
C PHE A 73 -9.51 15.59 3.40
N ARG A 74 -9.51 14.31 3.01
CA ARG A 74 -10.29 13.79 1.89
C ARG A 74 -11.12 12.63 2.39
N LEU A 75 -12.42 12.68 2.13
CA LEU A 75 -13.27 11.51 2.27
C LEU A 75 -12.92 10.54 1.12
N PRO A 76 -13.00 9.22 1.34
CA PRO A 76 -12.90 8.27 0.24
C PRO A 76 -14.01 8.61 -0.76
N SER A 77 -13.66 8.99 -2.00
CA SER A 77 -14.68 9.09 -3.05
C SER A 77 -15.12 7.68 -3.42
N ARG A 78 -16.40 7.49 -3.77
CA ARG A 78 -16.94 6.19 -4.21
C ARG A 78 -16.10 5.57 -5.35
N ASP A 79 -15.45 6.42 -6.15
CA ASP A 79 -14.64 6.06 -7.33
C ASP A 79 -13.12 5.97 -7.06
N SER A 80 -12.64 6.30 -5.85
CA SER A 80 -11.20 6.21 -5.51
C SER A 80 -10.70 4.76 -5.35
N ARG A 81 -11.62 3.82 -5.41
CA ARG A 81 -11.32 2.41 -5.56
C ARG A 81 -11.21 2.12 -7.06
N ALA A 82 -9.98 1.91 -7.51
CA ALA A 82 -9.70 0.97 -8.59
C ALA A 82 -10.11 -0.48 -8.19
N GLU A 83 -11.22 -0.66 -7.47
CA GLU A 83 -11.72 -1.98 -7.06
C GLU A 83 -12.70 -2.56 -8.05
N GLU A 84 -13.26 -1.83 -9.01
CA GLU A 84 -14.11 -2.50 -10.01
C GLU A 84 -13.30 -3.46 -10.90
N ALA A 85 -12.02 -3.18 -11.15
CA ALA A 85 -11.12 -4.12 -11.81
C ALA A 85 -10.56 -5.20 -10.86
N LEU A 86 -10.41 -4.92 -9.56
CA LEU A 86 -9.91 -5.90 -8.57
C LEU A 86 -11.00 -6.85 -8.05
N LEU A 87 -12.27 -6.44 -8.12
CA LEU A 87 -13.45 -7.24 -7.78
C LEU A 87 -13.92 -8.11 -8.95
N ALA A 88 -13.38 -7.91 -10.15
CA ALA A 88 -13.54 -8.85 -11.24
C ALA A 88 -12.78 -10.11 -10.86
N TRP A 89 -13.48 -11.03 -10.20
CA TRP A 89 -12.98 -12.36 -9.92
C TRP A 89 -12.51 -12.98 -11.23
N HIS A 90 -11.29 -13.49 -11.23
CA HIS A 90 -10.68 -14.08 -12.40
C HIS A 90 -11.46 -15.34 -12.78
N SER A 91 -12.38 -15.22 -13.73
CA SER A 91 -13.35 -16.26 -14.07
C SER A 91 -12.82 -17.28 -15.07
N ARG A 92 -11.51 -17.30 -15.32
CA ARG A 92 -10.90 -18.20 -16.31
C ARG A 92 -9.63 -18.85 -15.79
N CYS A 93 -9.39 -20.12 -16.09
CA CYS A 93 -8.12 -20.78 -15.77
C CYS A 93 -7.06 -20.44 -16.84
N ASP A 94 -5.91 -19.92 -16.42
CA ASP A 94 -4.78 -19.58 -17.30
C ASP A 94 -3.76 -20.72 -17.49
N ALA A 95 -3.98 -21.87 -16.86
CA ALA A 95 -3.12 -23.03 -17.06
C ALA A 95 -3.13 -23.48 -18.54
N SER A 96 -1.98 -23.91 -19.06
CA SER A 96 -1.86 -24.41 -20.44
C SER A 96 -2.78 -25.62 -20.69
N GLY A 97 -2.82 -26.57 -19.76
CA GLY A 97 -3.83 -27.63 -19.67
C GLY A 97 -4.72 -27.42 -18.46
N CYS A 98 -6.00 -27.09 -18.67
CA CYS A 98 -6.97 -26.99 -17.58
C CYS A 98 -7.58 -28.37 -17.31
N LEU A 99 -7.59 -28.76 -16.04
CA LEU A 99 -8.10 -30.05 -15.57
C LEU A 99 -9.51 -29.96 -14.96
N CYS A 100 -10.09 -28.76 -14.90
CA CYS A 100 -11.42 -28.55 -14.36
C CYS A 100 -12.46 -29.29 -15.22
N PRO A 101 -13.31 -30.16 -14.65
CA PRO A 101 -14.29 -30.95 -15.40
C PRO A 101 -15.26 -30.12 -16.23
N GLY A 102 -15.69 -28.95 -15.74
CA GLY A 102 -16.53 -28.03 -16.50
C GLY A 102 -15.77 -26.94 -17.27
N GLY A 103 -14.47 -27.16 -17.47
CA GLY A 103 -13.65 -26.36 -18.37
C GLY A 103 -13.15 -25.06 -17.77
N ARG A 104 -12.44 -24.29 -18.59
CA ARG A 104 -11.63 -23.15 -18.15
C ARG A 104 -12.43 -21.98 -17.59
N GLN A 105 -13.75 -21.94 -17.74
CA GLN A 105 -14.58 -20.77 -17.40
C GLN A 105 -15.33 -20.94 -16.07
N GLN A 106 -15.16 -22.07 -15.38
CA GLN A 106 -15.80 -22.33 -14.11
C GLN A 106 -14.81 -22.09 -12.96
N ALA A 107 -15.30 -21.41 -11.93
CA ALA A 107 -14.64 -21.35 -10.63
C ALA A 107 -14.99 -22.62 -9.84
N ASP A 108 -14.07 -23.09 -9.01
CA ASP A 108 -14.35 -24.20 -8.09
C ASP A 108 -15.42 -23.76 -7.08
N GLU A 109 -16.51 -24.52 -6.92
CA GLU A 109 -17.59 -24.20 -5.98
C GLU A 109 -17.28 -24.68 -4.56
N GLU A 110 -16.24 -25.50 -4.36
CA GLU A 110 -15.84 -26.05 -3.07
C GLU A 110 -14.41 -25.64 -2.71
N GLY A 111 -14.27 -24.88 -1.61
CA GLY A 111 -12.98 -24.54 -0.99
C GLY A 111 -12.54 -25.56 0.04
#